data_AF-A0A2G2B228-F1
#
_entry.id   AF-A0A2G2B228-F1
#
_cell.length_a   1.000
_cell.length_b   1.000
_cell.length_c   1.000
_cell.angle_alpha   90.00
_cell.angle_beta   90.00
_cell.angle_gamma   90.00
#
_symmetry.space_group_name_H-M   'P 1'
#
loop_
_entity.id
_entity.type
_entity.pdbx_description
1 polymer ?
#
loop_
_entity_poly.entity_id
_entity_poly.type
_entity_poly.pdbx_seq_one_letter_code
_entity_poly.pdbx_strand_id
1 'polypeptide(L)'
;MTTDYYANWRNVPEKLWRWLNFSPEEIACRGDGRIRINEAALDKLQALRDRLGVPLIVHSAYRTPNYNRQVGGAKHSLHLQGAAFDISMANHDPVD
;
A
#
# COMPACT_ATOMS: atom_id res chain seq x y z
N MET A 1 -1.72 -2.59 -17.02
CA MET A 1 -1.79 -2.32 -15.56
C MET A 1 -2.19 -0.87 -15.41
N THR A 2 -3.37 -0.62 -14.86
CA THR A 2 -3.84 0.75 -14.59
C THR A 2 -3.18 1.24 -13.31
N THR A 3 -2.79 2.52 -13.30
CA THR A 3 -2.27 3.16 -12.10
C THR A 3 -3.00 4.46 -11.92
N ASP A 4 -3.92 4.49 -10.97
CA ASP A 4 -4.63 5.70 -10.61
C ASP A 4 -3.85 6.47 -9.55
N TYR A 5 -4.00 7.78 -9.56
CA TYR A 5 -3.33 8.67 -8.63
C TYR A 5 -4.30 9.72 -8.12
N TYR A 6 -4.33 9.90 -6.81
CA TYR A 6 -5.17 10.89 -6.16
C TYR A 6 -4.32 11.75 -5.21
N ALA A 7 -4.61 13.05 -5.21
CA ALA A 7 -3.91 14.03 -4.37
C ALA A 7 -4.14 13.80 -2.86
N ASN A 8 -5.21 13.10 -2.50
CA ASN A 8 -5.50 12.64 -1.15
C ASN A 8 -6.30 11.35 -1.23
N TRP A 9 -6.06 10.41 -0.32
CA TRP A 9 -6.78 9.14 -0.26
C TRP A 9 -8.30 9.30 -0.06
N ARG A 10 -8.74 10.41 0.56
CA ARG A 10 -10.17 10.74 0.70
C ARG A 10 -10.87 11.01 -0.63
N ASN A 11 -10.11 11.27 -1.69
CA ASN A 11 -10.65 11.52 -3.02
C ASN A 11 -10.82 10.24 -3.84
N VAL A 12 -10.44 9.07 -3.29
CA VAL A 12 -10.68 7.78 -3.94
C VAL A 12 -12.18 7.51 -3.90
N PRO A 13 -12.86 7.37 -5.05
CA PRO A 13 -14.27 7.02 -5.07
C PRO A 13 -14.50 5.66 -4.42
N GLU A 14 -15.42 5.59 -3.46
CA GLU A 14 -15.75 4.33 -2.75
C GLU A 14 -16.06 3.18 -3.71
N LYS A 15 -16.76 3.47 -4.81
CA LYS A 15 -17.14 2.49 -5.84
C LYS A 15 -15.94 1.89 -6.60
N LEU A 16 -14.77 2.52 -6.56
CA LEU A 16 -13.55 2.00 -7.18
C LEU A 16 -12.74 1.13 -6.23
N TRP A 17 -12.98 1.22 -4.92
CA TRP A 17 -12.20 0.51 -3.92
C TRP A 17 -12.72 -0.91 -3.72
N ARG A 18 -11.97 -1.92 -4.18
CA ARG A 18 -12.38 -3.33 -4.16
C ARG A 18 -11.61 -4.23 -3.18
N TRP A 19 -10.55 -3.72 -2.54
CA TRP A 19 -9.71 -4.50 -1.61
C TRP A 19 -10.26 -4.37 -0.19
N LEU A 20 -11.21 -5.24 0.16
CA LEU A 20 -12.03 -5.12 1.37
C LEU A 20 -11.25 -5.22 2.69
N ASN A 21 -10.05 -5.80 2.67
CA ASN A 21 -9.21 -5.93 3.87
C ASN A 21 -8.30 -4.74 4.14
N PHE A 22 -8.31 -3.73 3.27
CA PHE A 22 -7.49 -2.53 3.38
C PHE A 22 -8.32 -1.30 3.10
N SER A 23 -7.96 -0.18 3.72
CA SER A 23 -8.51 1.14 3.42
C SER A 23 -7.59 1.93 2.47
N PRO A 24 -8.11 2.93 1.75
CA PRO A 24 -7.27 3.85 0.99
C PRO A 24 -6.21 4.54 1.86
N GLU A 25 -6.53 4.84 3.12
CA GLU A 25 -5.61 5.49 4.05
C GLU A 25 -4.39 4.62 4.38
N GLU A 26 -4.59 3.32 4.60
CA GLU A 26 -3.49 2.36 4.84
C GLU A 26 -2.51 2.25 3.66
N ILE A 27 -3.01 2.50 2.44
CA ILE A 27 -2.23 2.41 1.20
C ILE A 27 -1.60 3.76 0.80
N ALA A 28 -2.08 4.86 1.39
CA ALA A 28 -1.61 6.19 1.09
C ALA A 28 -0.19 6.46 1.62
N CYS A 29 0.45 7.46 1.02
CA CYS A 29 1.70 8.01 1.52
C CYS A 29 1.49 8.66 2.89
N ARG A 30 2.19 8.14 3.91
CA ARG A 30 2.10 8.65 5.29
C ARG A 30 2.50 10.12 5.45
N GLY A 31 3.35 10.62 4.56
CA GLY A 31 3.83 12.00 4.64
C GLY A 31 2.82 13.06 4.22
N ASP A 32 1.92 12.75 3.29
CA ASP A 32 1.06 13.75 2.66
C ASP A 32 -0.33 13.26 2.23
N GLY A 33 -0.65 11.99 2.52
CA GLY A 33 -1.95 11.38 2.22
C GLY A 33 -2.22 11.13 0.73
N ARG A 34 -1.28 11.43 -0.18
CA ARG A 34 -1.42 11.07 -1.60
C ARG A 34 -1.44 9.58 -1.76
N ILE A 35 -2.20 9.08 -2.73
CA ILE A 35 -2.29 7.64 -3.00
C ILE A 35 -2.03 7.38 -4.47
N ARG A 36 -1.29 6.30 -4.74
CA ARG A 36 -1.13 5.70 -6.05
C ARG A 36 -1.65 4.28 -5.96
N ILE A 37 -2.69 3.97 -6.72
CA ILE A 37 -3.35 2.66 -6.74
C ILE A 37 -2.71 1.84 -7.85
N ASN A 38 -1.89 0.86 -7.48
CA ASN A 38 -1.43 -0.18 -8.40
C ASN A 38 -2.30 -1.41 -8.20
N GLU A 39 -3.24 -1.62 -9.12
CA GLU A 39 -4.26 -2.65 -8.99
C GLU A 39 -3.65 -4.05 -8.81
N ALA A 40 -2.69 -4.43 -9.65
CA ALA A 40 -2.08 -5.75 -9.61
C ALA A 40 -1.28 -6.00 -8.32
N ALA A 41 -0.69 -4.95 -7.74
CA ALA A 41 0.02 -5.06 -6.46
C ALA A 41 -0.96 -5.24 -5.29
N LEU A 42 -2.06 -4.47 -5.29
CA LEU A 42 -3.11 -4.57 -4.27
C LEU A 42 -3.89 -5.89 -4.37
N ASP A 43 -4.13 -6.42 -5.57
CA ASP A 43 -4.73 -7.73 -5.76
C ASP A 43 -3.89 -8.83 -5.08
N LYS A 44 -2.55 -8.74 -5.19
CA LYS A 44 -1.63 -9.66 -4.49
C LYS A 44 -1.63 -9.47 -2.97
N LEU A 45 -1.68 -8.22 -2.49
CA LEU A 45 -1.74 -7.93 -1.07
C LEU A 45 -3.03 -8.46 -0.44
N GLN A 46 -4.17 -8.27 -1.11
CA GLN A 46 -5.47 -8.81 -0.74
C GLN A 46 -5.46 -10.34 -0.71
N ALA A 47 -4.98 -10.99 -1.78
CA ALA A 47 -4.88 -12.44 -1.83
C ALA A 47 -3.96 -13.02 -0.73
N LEU A 48 -2.85 -12.34 -0.41
CA LEU A 48 -2.00 -12.72 0.72
C LEU A 48 -2.76 -12.63 2.05
N ARG A 49 -3.50 -11.54 2.26
CA ARG A 49 -4.29 -11.39 3.48
C ARG A 49 -5.39 -12.45 3.60
N ASP A 50 -6.08 -12.76 2.51
CA ASP A 50 -7.11 -13.80 2.48
C ASP A 50 -6.51 -15.19 2.80
N ARG A 51 -5.32 -15.48 2.26
CA ARG A 51 -4.62 -16.74 2.54
C ARG A 51 -4.18 -16.87 4.01
N LEU A 52 -3.71 -15.78 4.62
CA LEU A 52 -3.22 -15.81 6.00
C LEU A 52 -4.35 -15.79 7.02
N GLY A 53 -5.53 -15.27 6.67
CA GLY A 53 -6.70 -15.24 7.56
C GLY A 53 -6.58 -14.29 8.76
N VAL A 54 -5.44 -13.63 8.97
CA VAL A 54 -5.17 -12.74 10.12
C VAL A 54 -4.60 -11.38 9.68
N PRO A 55 -4.78 -10.30 10.46
CA PRO A 55 -4.35 -8.93 10.16
C PRO A 55 -2.99 -8.76 9.46
N LEU A 56 -2.94 -8.17 8.26
CA LEU A 56 -1.67 -7.69 7.68
C LEU A 56 -1.50 -6.21 8.05
N ILE A 57 -0.59 -5.90 8.97
CA ILE A 57 -0.37 -4.52 9.42
C ILE A 57 0.57 -3.82 8.42
N VAL A 58 0.04 -2.85 7.65
CA VAL A 58 0.82 -2.10 6.63
C VAL A 58 1.53 -0.89 7.26
N HIS A 59 2.86 -0.96 7.34
CA HIS A 59 3.71 0.14 7.82
C HIS A 59 4.05 1.15 6.73
N SER A 60 4.10 0.74 5.47
CA SER A 60 4.29 1.66 4.34
C SER A 60 3.78 1.02 3.07
N ALA A 61 3.20 1.83 2.18
CA ALA A 61 2.73 1.42 0.87
C ALA A 61 3.25 2.40 -0.18
N TYR A 62 2.40 3.25 -0.77
CA TYR A 62 2.89 4.29 -1.66
C TYR A 62 3.75 5.31 -0.90
N ARG A 63 4.82 5.80 -1.54
CA ARG A 63 5.59 6.96 -1.05
C ARG A 63 5.68 7.98 -2.17
N THR A 64 5.41 9.25 -1.88
CA THR A 64 5.74 10.31 -2.83
C THR A 64 7.25 10.45 -2.97
N PRO A 65 7.76 11.01 -4.09
CA PRO A 65 9.20 11.23 -4.25
C PRO A 65 9.83 12.04 -3.12
N ASN A 66 9.11 13.03 -2.57
CA ASN A 66 9.59 13.82 -1.45
C ASN A 66 9.69 12.98 -0.17
N TYR A 67 8.60 12.32 0.22
CA TYR A 67 8.58 11.48 1.42
C TYR A 67 9.59 10.33 1.32
N ASN A 68 9.71 9.69 0.16
CA ASN A 68 10.71 8.64 -0.08
C ASN A 68 12.14 9.16 0.17
N ARG A 69 12.50 10.36 -0.31
CA ARG A 69 13.82 10.95 -0.01
C ARG A 69 13.98 11.28 1.47
N GLN A 70 12.95 11.84 2.10
CA GLN A 70 12.96 12.19 3.52
C GLN A 70 13.27 10.98 4.41
N VAL A 71 12.73 9.81 4.08
CA VAL A 71 12.98 8.56 4.80
C VAL A 71 14.21 7.78 4.30
N GLY A 72 15.03 8.37 3.43
CA GLY A 72 16.25 7.73 2.90
C GLY A 72 16.00 6.60 1.91
N GLY A 73 14.82 6.55 1.29
CA GLY A 73 14.44 5.52 0.33
C GLY A 73 15.22 5.58 -0.99
N ALA A 74 15.40 4.42 -1.64
CA ALA A 74 16.13 4.30 -2.88
C ALA A 74 15.51 5.10 -4.05
N LYS A 75 16.35 5.58 -4.97
CA LYS A 75 15.95 6.38 -6.15
C LYS A 75 14.91 5.66 -7.03
N HIS A 76 15.04 4.35 -7.17
CA HIS A 76 14.15 3.50 -7.97
C HIS A 76 13.27 2.59 -7.10
N SER A 77 12.93 3.05 -5.88
CA SER A 77 12.07 2.31 -4.94
C SER A 77 10.71 1.96 -5.56
N LEU A 78 10.26 0.71 -5.36
CA LEU A 78 8.94 0.25 -5.79
C LEU A 78 7.79 0.93 -5.02
N HIS A 79 8.06 1.50 -3.83
CA HIS A 79 7.08 2.34 -3.13
C HIS A 79 6.68 3.57 -3.95
N LEU A 80 7.57 4.12 -4.79
CA LEU A 80 7.24 5.23 -5.70
C LEU A 80 6.24 4.84 -6.79
N GLN A 81 6.07 3.53 -7.03
CA GLN A 81 5.20 2.97 -8.04
C GLN A 81 3.89 2.42 -7.44
N GLY A 82 3.73 2.50 -6.10
CA GLY A 82 2.63 1.85 -5.39
C GLY A 82 2.71 0.32 -5.43
N ALA A 83 3.89 -0.24 -5.69
CA ALA A 83 4.10 -1.67 -5.94
C ALA A 83 4.86 -2.38 -4.80
N ALA A 84 5.12 -1.70 -3.69
CA ALA A 84 5.75 -2.28 -2.50
C ALA A 84 4.97 -1.94 -1.24
N PHE A 85 4.97 -2.90 -0.31
CA PHE A 85 4.31 -2.82 0.98
C PHE A 85 5.28 -3.31 2.05
N ASP A 86 5.54 -2.47 3.05
CA ASP A 86 6.24 -2.87 4.27
C ASP A 86 5.18 -3.36 5.26
N ILE A 87 5.25 -4.64 5.64
CA ILE A 87 4.23 -5.30 6.45
C ILE A 87 4.87 -5.85 7.73
N SER A 88 4.17 -5.74 8.85
CA SER A 88 4.60 -6.37 10.10
C SER A 88 4.41 -7.88 10.05
N MET A 89 5.39 -8.61 10.57
CA MET A 89 5.28 -10.06 10.81
C MET A 89 5.02 -10.39 12.29
N ALA A 90 4.90 -9.38 13.17
CA ALA A 90 4.81 -9.59 14.62
C ALA A 90 3.58 -10.42 15.06
N ASN A 91 2.54 -10.49 14.21
CA ASN A 91 1.33 -11.27 14.45
C ASN A 91 1.17 -12.46 13.48
N HIS A 92 2.26 -12.87 12.84
CA HIS A 92 2.32 -14.02 11.94
C HIS A 92 3.42 -14.96 12.41
N ASP A 93 3.03 -16.17 12.80
CA ASP A 93 4.01 -17.22 13.07
C ASP A 93 4.65 -17.65 11.74
N PRO A 94 5.99 -17.71 11.65
CA PRO A 94 6.66 -18.33 10.52
C PRO A 94 6.15 -19.77 10.39
N VAL A 95 5.78 -20.17 9.19
CA VAL A 95 5.65 -21.60 8.90
C VAL A 95 7.06 -22.19 8.88
N ASP A 96 7.24 -23.31 9.59
CA ASP A 96 8.47 -24.11 9.56
C ASP A 96 8.83 -24.57 8.13
#